data_AF-A0A846I937-F1
#
_entry.id   AF-A0A846I937-F1
#
_cell.length_a   1.000
_cell.length_b   1.000
_cell.length_c   1.000
_cell.angle_alpha   90.00
_cell.angle_beta   90.00
_cell.angle_gamma   90.00
#
_symmetry.space_group_name_H-M   'P 1'
#
loop_
_entity.id
_entity.type
_entity.pdbx_description
1 polymer ?
#
loop_
_entity_poly.entity_id
_entity_poly.type
_entity_poly.pdbx_seq_one_letter_code
_entity_poly.pdbx_strand_id
1 'polypeptide(L)' 'MITLDYIREKNKNERSFLNTKINNNTLSTKEYEEGREVFAQFVNPINKRSLYNYFNILK' A
#
# COMPACT_ATOMS: atom_id res chain seq x y z
N MET A 1 1.96 2.36 -19.58
CA MET A 1 2.78 2.44 -18.35
C MET A 1 2.02 3.29 -17.36
N ILE A 2 1.73 2.78 -16.16
CA ILE A 2 1.03 3.57 -15.13
C ILE A 2 2.05 4.52 -14.51
N THR A 3 1.82 5.83 -14.62
CA THR A 3 2.68 6.87 -14.05
C THR A 3 2.13 7.38 -12.72
N LEU A 4 2.96 8.02 -11.91
CA LEU A 4 2.51 8.65 -10.66
C LEU A 4 1.42 9.68 -10.93
N ASP A 5 1.56 10.48 -11.99
CA ASP A 5 0.56 11.49 -12.38
C ASP A 5 -0.80 10.87 -12.67
N TYR A 6 -0.83 9.74 -13.39
CA TYR A 6 -2.07 9.00 -13.64
C TYR A 6 -2.72 8.48 -12.34
N ILE A 7 -1.91 8.01 -11.38
CA ILE A 7 -2.39 7.55 -10.07
C ILE A 7 -2.95 8.73 -9.27
N ARG A 8 -2.26 9.88 -9.26
CA ARG A 8 -2.69 11.10 -8.57
C ARG A 8 -4.00 11.64 -9.11
N GLU A 9 -4.16 11.67 -10.43
CA GLU A 9 -5.40 12.11 -11.09
C GLU A 9 -6.60 11.26 -10.67
N LYS A 10 -6.40 9.95 -10.43
CA LYS A 10 -7.45 9.04 -9.96
C LYS A 10 -7.63 9.07 -8.44
N ASN A 11 -6.64 9.53 -7.68
CA ASN A 11 -6.67 9.51 -6.22
C ASN A 11 -7.22 10.82 -5.65
N LYS A 12 -8.52 10.81 -5.34
CA LYS A 12 -9.26 11.98 -4.82
C LYS A 12 -8.83 12.45 -3.41
N ASN A 13 -7.95 11.71 -2.74
CA ASN A 13 -7.49 12.06 -1.39
C ASN A 13 -6.14 12.79 -1.45
N GLU A 14 -6.18 14.12 -1.37
CA GLU A 14 -5.00 15.00 -1.39
C GLU A 14 -3.99 14.70 -0.28
N ARG A 15 -4.44 14.15 0.86
CA ARG A 15 -3.56 13.78 1.99
C ARG A 15 -2.99 12.36 1.88
N SER A 16 -3.21 11.66 0.77
CA SER A 16 -2.69 10.30 0.60
C SER A 16 -1.16 10.30 0.56
N PHE A 17 -0.56 9.18 0.99
CA PHE A 17 0.89 8.96 0.92
C PHE A 17 1.45 9.18 -0.50
N LEU A 18 0.71 8.73 -1.52
CA LEU A 18 1.07 8.89 -2.93
C LEU A 18 1.12 10.36 -3.39
N ASN A 19 0.28 11.21 -2.80
CA ASN A 19 0.25 12.63 -3.10
C ASN A 19 1.29 13.43 -2.31
N THR A 20 1.58 13.02 -1.07
CA THR A 20 2.36 13.82 -0.11
C THR A 20 3.80 13.37 0.10
N LYS A 21 4.12 12.11 -0.22
CA LYS A 21 5.42 11.49 0.09
C LYS A 21 6.17 10.97 -1.12
N ILE A 22 5.55 10.91 -2.29
CA ILE A 22 6.18 10.43 -3.52
C ILE A 22 6.39 11.62 -4.44
N ASN A 23 7.61 12.13 -4.56
CA ASN A 23 7.84 13.33 -5.39
C ASN A 23 8.19 13.01 -6.84
N ASN A 24 8.74 11.82 -7.10
CA ASN A 24 9.20 11.39 -8.42
C ASN A 24 8.47 10.13 -8.88
N ASN A 25 8.43 9.90 -10.19
CA ASN A 25 7.88 8.68 -10.81
C ASN A 25 8.61 7.38 -10.39
N THR A 26 9.73 7.53 -9.69
CA THR A 26 10.50 6.46 -9.05
C THR A 26 10.68 6.78 -7.58
N LEU A 27 10.45 5.77 -6.74
CA LEU A 27 10.73 5.82 -5.32
C LEU A 27 12.24 5.84 -5.06
N SER A 28 12.69 6.70 -4.16
CA SER A 28 13.95 6.46 -3.48
C SER A 28 13.85 5.20 -2.61
N THR A 29 15.00 4.57 -2.33
CA THR A 29 15.06 3.38 -1.45
C THR A 29 14.37 3.63 -0.11
N LYS A 30 14.54 4.83 0.46
CA LYS A 30 13.92 5.23 1.73
C LYS A 30 12.40 5.31 1.64
N GLU A 31 11.87 5.99 0.62
CA GLU A 31 10.42 6.11 0.42
C GLU A 31 9.77 4.73 0.15
N TYR A 32 10.48 3.82 -0.52
CA TYR A 32 10.03 2.44 -0.73
C TYR A 32 9.99 1.63 0.58
N GLU A 33 11.03 1.71 1.42
CA GLU A 33 11.08 1.02 2.71
C GLU A 33 9.98 1.51 3.66
N GLU A 34 9.79 2.83 3.78
CA GLU A 34 8.72 3.42 4.60
C GLU A 34 7.33 2.96 4.10
N GLY A 35 7.09 3.02 2.78
CA GLY A 35 5.83 2.56 2.20
C GLY A 35 5.59 1.06 2.41
N ARG A 36 6.64 0.23 2.33
CA ARG A 36 6.58 -1.21 2.56
C ARG A 36 6.24 -1.55 4.01
N GLU A 37 6.84 -0.86 4.98
CA GLU A 37 6.52 -1.05 6.40
C GLU A 37 5.07 -0.70 6.71
N VAL A 38 4.60 0.46 6.24
CA VAL A 38 3.20 0.89 6.41
C VAL A 38 2.26 -0.12 5.77
N PHE A 39 2.52 -0.57 4.54
CA PHE A 39 1.73 -1.59 3.87
C PHE A 39 1.70 -2.91 4.66
N ALA A 40 2.84 -3.37 5.17
CA ALA A 40 2.93 -4.60 5.96
C ALA A 40 2.11 -4.51 7.25
N GLN A 41 2.05 -3.35 7.91
CA GLN A 41 1.21 -3.16 9.10
C GLN A 41 -0.28 -3.33 8.82
N PHE A 42 -0.76 -2.90 7.66
CA PHE A 42 -2.18 -3.05 7.28
C PHE A 42 -2.51 -4.42 6.70
N VAL A 43 -1.60 -5.00 5.91
CA VAL A 43 -1.87 -6.27 5.21
C VAL A 43 -1.61 -7.50 6.09
N ASN A 44 -0.62 -7.48 6.98
CA ASN A 44 -0.33 -8.63 7.85
C ASN A 44 -1.53 -9.04 8.72
N PRO A 45 -2.28 -8.12 9.37
CA PRO A 45 -3.48 -8.46 10.11
C PRO A 45 -4.58 -9.07 9.23
N ILE A 46 -4.78 -8.53 8.02
CA ILE A 46 -5.77 -9.03 7.05
C ILE A 46 -5.41 -10.45 6.61
N ASN A 47 -4.14 -10.67 6.24
CA ASN A 47 -3.66 -11.99 5.83
C ASN A 47 -3.76 -13.01 6.96
N LYS A 48 -3.36 -12.65 8.19
CA LYS A 48 -3.52 -13.53 9.36
C LYS A 48 -4.98 -13.90 9.61
N ARG A 49 -5.90 -12.93 9.52
CA ARG A 49 -7.33 -13.17 9.68
C ARG A 49 -7.90 -14.02 8.55
N SER A 50 -7.49 -13.77 7.31
CA SER A 50 -7.88 -14.56 6.14
C SER A 50 -7.39 -16.01 6.25
N LEU A 51 -6.14 -16.22 6.67
CA LEU A 51 -5.57 -17.54 6.94
C LEU A 51 -6.31 -18.25 8.07
N TYR A 52 -6.57 -17.57 9.19
CA TYR A 52 -7.37 -18.11 10.29
C TYR A 52 -8.76 -18.54 9.83
N ASN A 53 -9.45 -17.71 9.05
CA ASN A 53 -10.76 -18.04 8.49
C ASN A 53 -10.68 -19.26 7.55
N TYR A 54 -9.68 -19.32 6.66
CA TYR A 54 -9.47 -20.44 5.75
C TYR A 54 -9.32 -21.77 6.50
N PHE A 55 -8.51 -21.81 7.56
CA PHE A 55 -8.33 -23.03 8.35
C PHE A 55 -9.55 -23.42 9.20
N ASN A 56 -10.39 -22.46 9.59
CA ASN A 56 -11.60 -22.75 10.37
C ASN A 56 -12.84 -23.10 9.52
N ILE A 57 -12.86 -22.72 8.25
CA ILE A 57 -13.91 -23.14 7.30
C ILE A 57 -13.71 -24.60 6.84
N LEU A 58 -12.48 -25.11 6.92
CA LEU A 58 -12.12 -26.49 6.54
C LEU A 58 -12.28 -27.52 7.68
N LYS A 59 -12.86 -27.12 8.81
CA LYS A 59 -13.27 -28.02 9.92
C LYS A 59 -14.75 -28.30 9.86
#